data_AF-A0A3P6TDK5-F1
#
_entry.id   AF-A0A3P6TDK5-F1
#
_cell.length_a   1.000
_cell.length_b   1.000
_cell.length_c   1.000
_cell.angle_alpha   90.00
_cell.angle_beta   90.00
_cell.angle_gamma   90.00
#
_symmetry.space_group_name_H-M   'P 1'
#
loop_
_entity.id
_entity.type
_entity.pdbx_description
1 polymer ?
#
loop_
_entity_poly.entity_id
_entity_poly.type
_entity_poly.pdbx_seq_one_letter_code
_entity_poly.pdbx_strand_id
1 'polypeptide(L)'
;FLFYISRPRQLSPDSKAAREALTDFLVTSLPTAILQEVTRQVKYAVMKIHELRVSPDEMSELVQGFYQYLIDKLNQNPFFNQEKCNVKVEDVLAEVEKYICTCCYNNLFCASSDEEVADLSLQDRIRSLNWVTAGFLETKINFARPAVRNLLDDAIAEMIDINSHRRNDEKLECLVRCSHKIFEALKESGEEMIDSYFLL
;
A
#
# COMPACT_ATOMS: atom_id res chain seq x y z
N PHE A 1 41.73 6.07 16.02
CA PHE A 1 40.78 5.00 15.69
C PHE A 1 39.56 5.13 16.59
N LEU A 2 38.56 5.91 16.15
CA LEU A 2 37.29 6.03 16.86
C LEU A 2 36.44 4.81 16.51
N PHE A 3 36.15 3.98 17.51
CA PHE A 3 35.16 2.92 17.42
C PHE A 3 33.81 3.55 17.11
N TYR A 4 33.32 3.35 15.88
CA TYR A 4 31.94 3.64 15.51
C TYR A 4 31.07 2.57 16.20
N ILE A 5 30.71 2.83 17.46
CA ILE A 5 29.67 2.07 18.14
C ILE A 5 28.39 2.38 17.38
N SER A 6 28.04 1.52 16.43
CA SER A 6 26.74 1.54 15.76
C SER A 6 25.69 1.39 16.86
N ARG A 7 25.07 2.50 17.28
CA ARG A 7 23.93 2.44 18.19
C ARG A 7 22.89 1.52 17.53
N PRO A 8 22.43 0.47 18.21
CA PRO A 8 21.36 -0.35 17.67
C PRO A 8 20.17 0.57 17.39
N ARG A 9 19.73 0.61 16.13
CA ARG A 9 18.63 1.46 15.69
C ARG A 9 17.41 1.12 16.55
N GLN A 10 16.96 2.08 17.35
CA GLN A 10 15.73 1.90 18.12
C GLN A 10 14.56 1.91 17.15
N LEU A 11 13.71 0.88 17.21
CA LEU A 11 12.49 0.81 16.41
C LEU A 11 11.54 1.96 16.80
N SER A 12 10.89 2.56 15.80
CA SER A 12 9.80 3.52 16.03
C SER A 12 8.62 2.82 16.75
N PRO A 13 7.70 3.58 17.37
CA PRO A 13 6.49 3.00 17.99
C PRO A 13 5.71 2.11 17.01
N ASP A 14 5.48 2.59 15.79
CA ASP A 14 4.79 1.83 14.74
C ASP A 14 5.53 0.54 14.38
N SER A 15 6.85 0.60 14.24
CA SER A 15 7.65 -0.60 13.93
C SER A 15 7.65 -1.61 15.09
N LYS A 16 7.55 -1.14 16.34
CA LYS A 16 7.39 -2.04 17.50
C LYS A 16 6.02 -2.71 17.49
N ALA A 17 4.96 -1.93 17.30
CA ALA A 17 3.59 -2.44 17.22
C ALA A 17 3.42 -3.44 16.06
N ALA A 18 3.96 -3.14 14.88
CA ALA A 18 3.92 -4.05 13.73
C ALA A 18 4.69 -5.35 14.00
N ARG A 19 5.82 -5.28 14.71
CA ARG A 19 6.58 -6.48 15.10
C ARG A 19 5.81 -7.34 16.11
N GLU A 20 5.17 -6.71 17.08
CA GLU A 20 4.33 -7.39 18.08
C GLU A 20 3.16 -8.09 17.39
N ALA A 21 2.42 -7.38 16.52
CA ALA A 21 1.34 -7.96 15.73
C ALA A 21 1.79 -9.16 14.87
N LEU A 22 2.92 -9.04 14.15
CA LEU A 22 3.49 -10.15 13.39
C LEU A 22 3.83 -11.34 14.31
N THR A 23 4.46 -11.07 15.46
CA THR A 23 4.86 -12.13 16.40
C THR A 23 3.63 -12.86 16.94
N ASP A 24 2.60 -12.12 17.35
CA ASP A 24 1.35 -12.67 17.88
C ASP A 24 0.64 -13.53 16.85
N PHE A 25 0.57 -13.06 15.59
CA PHE A 25 0.05 -13.85 14.48
C PHE A 25 0.85 -15.12 14.27
N LEU A 26 2.18 -15.05 14.12
CA LEU A 26 3.00 -16.23 13.84
C LEU A 26 2.90 -17.27 14.98
N VAL A 27 2.90 -16.83 16.24
CA VAL A 27 2.80 -17.73 17.41
C VAL A 27 1.45 -18.43 17.44
N THR A 28 0.37 -17.72 17.09
CA THR A 28 -0.99 -18.27 17.10
C THR A 28 -1.24 -19.19 15.91
N SER A 29 -0.65 -18.86 14.76
CA SER A 29 -0.98 -19.45 13.47
C SER A 29 -0.04 -20.58 13.04
N LEU A 30 1.20 -20.62 13.51
CA LEU A 30 2.25 -21.49 12.96
C LEU A 30 2.94 -22.37 14.02
N PRO A 31 3.35 -23.61 13.65
CA PRO A 31 4.23 -24.43 14.46
C PRO A 31 5.59 -23.76 14.70
N THR A 32 6.20 -24.04 15.85
CA THR A 32 7.46 -23.42 16.30
C THR A 32 8.58 -23.46 15.25
N ALA A 33 8.73 -24.58 14.53
CA ALA A 33 9.77 -24.71 13.50
C ALA A 33 9.57 -23.75 12.32
N ILE A 34 8.32 -23.58 11.86
CA ILE A 34 7.99 -22.68 10.75
C ILE A 34 8.10 -21.22 11.21
N LEU A 35 7.58 -20.92 12.40
CA LEU A 35 7.70 -19.60 13.02
C LEU A 35 9.16 -19.14 13.12
N GLN A 36 10.05 -20.00 13.60
CA GLN A 36 11.46 -19.66 13.77
C GLN A 36 12.13 -19.36 12.42
N GLU A 37 11.81 -20.15 11.40
CA GLU A 37 12.34 -19.94 10.06
C GLU A 37 11.80 -18.65 9.43
N VAL A 38 10.49 -18.40 9.44
CA VAL A 38 9.88 -17.16 8.95
C VAL A 38 10.50 -15.96 9.68
N THR A 39 10.56 -16.00 11.01
CA THR A 39 11.16 -14.92 11.82
C THR A 39 12.61 -14.65 11.44
N ARG A 40 13.40 -15.70 11.21
CA ARG A 40 14.81 -15.58 10.81
C ARG A 40 14.95 -14.93 9.44
N GLN A 41 14.14 -15.36 8.48
CA GLN A 41 14.18 -14.85 7.10
C GLN A 41 13.70 -13.40 7.02
N VAL A 42 12.62 -13.06 7.72
CA VAL A 42 12.11 -11.68 7.82
C VAL A 42 13.16 -10.75 8.43
N LYS A 43 13.82 -11.18 9.52
CA LYS A 43 14.92 -10.40 10.13
C LYS A 43 16.06 -10.16 9.14
N TYR A 44 16.43 -11.18 8.37
CA TYR A 44 17.48 -11.06 7.36
C TYR A 44 17.09 -10.09 6.23
N ALA A 45 15.86 -10.17 5.72
CA ALA A 45 15.34 -9.25 4.71
C ALA A 45 15.35 -7.80 5.21
N VAL A 46 14.82 -7.54 6.41
CA VAL A 46 14.82 -6.20 7.02
C VAL A 46 16.23 -5.66 7.22
N MET A 47 17.18 -6.50 7.65
CA MET A 47 18.58 -6.11 7.76
C MET A 47 19.15 -5.69 6.40
N LYS A 48 18.91 -6.49 5.34
CA LYS A 48 19.37 -6.19 3.98
C LYS A 48 18.79 -4.89 3.43
N ILE A 49 17.49 -4.66 3.58
CA ILE A 49 16.81 -3.43 3.12
C ILE A 49 17.41 -2.19 3.78
N HIS A 50 17.79 -2.28 5.04
CA HIS A 50 18.37 -1.15 5.77
C HIS A 50 19.87 -0.91 5.51
N GLU A 51 20.63 -1.94 5.16
CA GLU A 51 22.08 -1.86 4.97
C GLU A 51 22.46 -1.53 3.53
N LEU A 52 21.70 -2.04 2.57
CA LEU A 52 21.99 -1.85 1.15
C LEU A 52 21.58 -0.45 0.69
N ARG A 53 22.48 0.15 -0.09
CA ARG A 53 22.25 1.40 -0.82
C ARG A 53 22.33 1.07 -2.30
N VAL A 54 21.21 0.62 -2.83
CA VAL A 54 21.03 0.16 -4.21
C VAL A 54 19.99 1.03 -4.89
N SER A 55 19.84 0.90 -6.21
CA SER A 55 18.76 1.62 -6.91
C SER A 55 17.38 1.12 -6.44
N PRO A 56 16.30 1.91 -6.64
CA PRO A 56 14.94 1.46 -6.36
C PRO A 56 14.58 0.15 -7.08
N ASP A 57 15.03 -0.02 -8.32
CA ASP A 57 14.81 -1.24 -9.11
C ASP A 57 15.51 -2.46 -8.47
N GLU A 58 16.79 -2.32 -8.09
CA GLU A 58 17.55 -3.38 -7.41
C GLU A 58 16.95 -3.72 -6.03
N MET A 59 16.46 -2.70 -5.31
CA MET A 59 15.76 -2.91 -4.03
C MET A 59 14.45 -3.67 -4.25
N SER A 60 13.69 -3.32 -5.29
CA SER A 60 12.46 -4.01 -5.67
C SER A 60 12.73 -5.48 -5.99
N GLU A 61 13.73 -5.78 -6.82
CA GLU A 61 14.12 -7.15 -7.14
C GLU A 61 14.50 -7.95 -5.88
N LEU A 62 15.22 -7.35 -4.95
CA LEU A 62 15.60 -8.00 -3.69
C LEU A 62 14.37 -8.35 -2.83
N VAL A 63 13.44 -7.40 -2.68
CA VAL A 63 12.21 -7.60 -1.89
C VAL A 63 11.30 -8.63 -2.56
N GLN A 64 11.11 -8.55 -3.87
CA GLN A 64 10.31 -9.53 -4.62
C GLN A 64 10.94 -10.92 -4.59
N GLY A 65 12.27 -11.02 -4.72
CA GLY A 65 13.00 -12.28 -4.58
C GLY A 65 12.84 -12.89 -3.19
N PHE A 66 12.81 -12.07 -2.14
CA PHE A 66 12.51 -12.52 -0.78
C PHE A 66 11.08 -13.06 -0.66
N TYR A 67 10.07 -12.36 -1.19
CA TYR A 67 8.69 -12.84 -1.16
C TYR A 67 8.54 -14.16 -1.91
N GLN A 68 9.09 -14.27 -3.12
CA GLN A 68 9.04 -15.51 -3.90
C GLN A 68 9.73 -16.66 -3.16
N TYR A 69 10.91 -16.42 -2.58
CA TYR A 69 11.60 -17.40 -1.76
C TYR A 69 10.73 -17.90 -0.60
N LEU A 70 10.05 -16.98 0.09
CA LEU A 70 9.21 -17.32 1.23
C LEU A 70 7.97 -18.11 0.79
N ILE A 71 7.33 -17.74 -0.32
CA ILE A 71 6.22 -18.49 -0.94
C ILE A 71 6.66 -19.92 -1.23
N ASP A 72 7.76 -20.09 -1.95
CA ASP A 72 8.26 -21.41 -2.36
C ASP A 72 8.57 -22.28 -1.14
N LYS A 73 9.16 -21.69 -0.10
CA LYS A 73 9.48 -22.40 1.14
C LYS A 73 8.24 -22.81 1.93
N LEU A 74 7.23 -21.96 2.03
CA LEU A 74 6.01 -22.26 2.77
C LEU A 74 5.16 -23.28 2.02
N ASN A 75 5.03 -23.17 0.68
CA ASN A 75 4.30 -24.14 -0.14
C ASN A 75 4.91 -25.55 -0.13
N GLN A 76 6.25 -25.65 0.01
CA GLN A 76 6.93 -26.94 0.16
C GLN A 76 6.72 -27.57 1.54
N ASN A 77 6.26 -26.81 2.53
CA ASN A 77 6.10 -27.32 3.88
C ASN A 77 4.79 -28.12 4.01
N PRO A 78 4.83 -29.38 4.48
CA PRO A 78 3.64 -30.21 4.60
C PRO A 78 2.52 -29.61 5.47
N PHE A 79 2.84 -28.70 6.39
CA PHE A 79 1.87 -28.03 7.26
C PHE A 79 0.76 -27.33 6.46
N PHE A 80 1.11 -26.61 5.40
CA PHE A 80 0.15 -25.84 4.60
C PHE A 80 -0.71 -26.71 3.68
N ASN A 81 -0.33 -27.96 3.46
CA ASN A 81 -1.09 -28.92 2.66
C ASN A 81 -2.08 -29.77 3.50
N GLN A 82 -2.19 -29.51 4.80
CA GLN A 82 -3.10 -30.23 5.69
C GLN A 82 -4.52 -29.65 5.60
N GLU A 83 -5.53 -30.51 5.46
CA GLU A 83 -6.95 -30.09 5.43
C GLU A 83 -7.40 -29.31 6.68
N LYS A 84 -6.71 -29.47 7.81
CA LYS A 84 -7.00 -28.77 9.06
C LYS A 84 -6.23 -27.45 9.24
N CYS A 85 -5.39 -27.08 8.28
CA CYS A 85 -4.66 -25.82 8.33
C CYS A 85 -5.61 -24.68 7.96
N ASN A 86 -5.95 -23.83 8.93
CA ASN A 86 -6.79 -22.66 8.70
C ASN A 86 -6.01 -21.45 8.18
N VAL A 87 -4.70 -21.57 8.06
CA VAL A 87 -3.79 -20.47 7.68
C VAL A 87 -3.21 -20.79 6.33
N LYS A 88 -3.34 -19.88 5.38
CA LYS A 88 -2.77 -20.01 4.05
C LYS A 88 -1.41 -19.31 3.98
N VAL A 89 -0.64 -19.63 2.94
CA VAL A 89 0.66 -18.99 2.69
C VAL A 89 0.48 -17.48 2.46
N GLU A 90 -0.61 -17.10 1.80
CA GLU A 90 -0.97 -15.70 1.54
C GLU A 90 -1.20 -14.92 2.84
N ASP A 91 -1.80 -15.53 3.87
CA ASP A 91 -2.03 -14.88 5.16
C ASP A 91 -0.71 -14.57 5.87
N VAL A 92 0.25 -15.52 5.80
CA VAL A 92 1.60 -15.31 6.35
C VAL A 92 2.33 -14.22 5.59
N LEU A 93 2.23 -14.21 4.25
CA LEU A 93 2.83 -13.17 3.44
C LEU A 93 2.25 -11.79 3.72
N ALA A 94 0.93 -11.66 3.87
CA ALA A 94 0.29 -10.38 4.14
C ALA A 94 0.80 -9.77 5.46
N GLU A 95 0.93 -10.57 6.53
CA GLU A 95 1.46 -10.10 7.80
C GLU A 95 2.96 -9.76 7.73
N VAL A 96 3.73 -10.52 6.96
CA VAL A 96 5.15 -10.22 6.70
C VAL A 96 5.33 -8.92 5.92
N GLU A 97 4.56 -8.74 4.85
CA GLU A 97 4.57 -7.53 4.02
C GLU A 97 4.19 -6.31 4.86
N LYS A 98 3.12 -6.41 5.66
CA LYS A 98 2.72 -5.36 6.60
C LYS A 98 3.85 -4.94 7.52
N TYR A 99 4.56 -5.90 8.11
CA TYR A 99 5.71 -5.60 8.96
C TYR A 99 6.84 -4.91 8.18
N ILE A 100 7.23 -5.45 7.03
CA ILE A 100 8.32 -4.91 6.19
C ILE A 100 8.00 -3.49 5.71
N CYS A 101 6.81 -3.28 5.12
CA CYS A 101 6.35 -1.96 4.68
C CYS A 101 6.31 -0.94 5.83
N THR A 102 5.98 -1.37 7.05
CA THR A 102 5.98 -0.48 8.20
C THR A 102 7.39 -0.13 8.66
N CYS A 103 8.25 -1.12 8.88
CA CYS A 103 9.57 -0.90 9.49
C CYS A 103 10.62 -0.36 8.51
N CYS A 104 10.46 -0.66 7.23
CA CYS A 104 11.37 -0.24 6.17
C CYS A 104 10.81 0.88 5.28
N TYR A 105 9.69 1.51 5.66
CA TYR A 105 9.00 2.52 4.85
C TYR A 105 9.97 3.57 4.23
N ASN A 106 10.82 4.19 5.04
CA ASN A 106 11.74 5.24 4.58
C ASN A 106 12.86 4.74 3.63
N ASN A 107 13.10 3.43 3.59
CA ASN A 107 14.05 2.82 2.66
C ASN A 107 13.38 2.37 1.36
N LEU A 108 12.05 2.18 1.38
CA LEU A 108 11.27 1.64 0.26
C LEU A 108 10.47 2.73 -0.46
N PHE A 109 10.11 3.82 0.21
CA PHE A 109 9.23 4.86 -0.31
C PHE A 109 9.93 6.22 -0.30
N CYS A 110 9.89 6.92 -1.44
CA CYS A 110 10.57 8.20 -1.66
C CYS A 110 12.05 8.14 -1.23
N ALA A 111 12.73 7.04 -1.57
CA ALA A 111 14.08 6.78 -1.10
C ALA A 111 15.14 7.54 -1.92
N SER A 112 14.75 8.11 -3.07
CA SER A 112 15.61 8.89 -3.94
C SER A 112 15.22 10.37 -3.97
N SER A 113 16.20 11.26 -4.15
CA SER A 113 15.96 12.69 -4.35
C SER A 113 15.19 12.97 -5.63
N ASP A 114 15.30 12.09 -6.63
CA ASP A 114 14.69 12.28 -7.93
C ASP A 114 13.17 12.07 -7.86
N GLU A 115 12.69 11.13 -7.05
CA GLU A 115 11.27 10.94 -6.74
C GLU A 115 10.68 12.18 -6.04
N GLU A 116 11.36 12.73 -5.04
CA GLU A 116 10.91 13.93 -4.34
C GLU A 116 10.80 15.14 -5.28
N VAL A 117 11.79 15.32 -6.16
CA VAL A 117 11.78 16.39 -7.17
C VAL A 117 10.63 16.18 -8.17
N ALA A 118 10.38 14.95 -8.60
CA ALA A 118 9.27 14.62 -9.50
C ALA A 118 7.91 14.92 -8.84
N ASP A 119 7.74 14.56 -7.57
CA ASP A 119 6.52 14.83 -6.79
C ASP A 119 6.27 16.33 -6.64
N LEU A 120 7.29 17.11 -6.27
CA LEU A 120 7.18 18.57 -6.17
C LEU A 120 6.82 19.21 -7.52
N SER A 121 7.48 18.77 -8.59
CA SER A 121 7.21 19.24 -9.96
C SER A 121 5.77 18.97 -10.39
N LEU A 122 5.27 17.75 -10.11
CA LEU A 122 3.88 17.39 -10.38
C LEU A 122 2.91 18.23 -9.53
N GLN A 123 3.22 18.43 -8.26
CA GLN A 123 2.41 19.22 -7.34
C GLN A 123 2.28 20.67 -7.80
N ASP A 124 3.39 21.30 -8.19
CA ASP A 124 3.41 22.67 -8.70
C ASP A 124 2.68 22.81 -10.04
N ARG A 125 2.82 21.80 -10.90
CA ARG A 125 2.03 21.74 -12.14
C ARG A 125 0.53 21.69 -11.84
N ILE A 126 0.07 20.84 -10.91
CA ILE A 126 -1.33 20.76 -10.52
C ILE A 126 -1.81 22.10 -9.94
N ARG A 127 -1.03 22.75 -9.06
CA ARG A 127 -1.36 24.07 -8.49
C ARG A 127 -1.49 25.15 -9.56
N SER A 128 -0.67 25.10 -10.60
CA SER A 128 -0.72 26.06 -11.71
C SER A 128 -2.03 25.97 -12.52
N LEU A 129 -2.76 24.85 -12.41
CA LEU A 129 -4.02 24.57 -13.10
C LEU A 129 -5.27 24.93 -12.26
N ASN A 130 -5.13 25.73 -11.20
CA ASN A 130 -6.26 26.16 -10.36
C ASN A 130 -7.38 26.90 -11.12
N TRP A 131 -7.09 27.43 -12.31
CA TRP A 131 -8.05 28.13 -13.17
C TRP A 131 -8.86 27.17 -14.07
N VAL A 132 -8.49 25.89 -14.15
CA VAL A 132 -9.19 24.90 -14.97
C VAL A 132 -10.57 24.62 -14.37
N THR A 133 -11.59 24.68 -15.22
CA THR A 133 -12.98 24.37 -14.84
C THR A 133 -13.48 23.13 -15.59
N ALA A 134 -14.58 22.55 -15.11
CA ALA A 134 -15.20 21.38 -15.72
C ALA A 134 -15.51 21.53 -17.22
N GLY A 135 -15.82 22.76 -17.67
CA GLY A 135 -16.11 23.03 -19.08
C GLY A 135 -14.93 22.78 -20.02
N PHE A 136 -13.69 22.82 -19.52
CA PHE A 136 -12.49 22.52 -20.31
C PHE A 136 -12.19 21.01 -20.42
N LEU A 137 -12.79 20.19 -19.55
CA LEU A 137 -12.49 18.76 -19.43
C LEU A 137 -13.46 17.87 -20.20
N GLU A 138 -14.42 18.45 -20.93
CA GLU A 138 -15.46 17.76 -21.72
C GLU A 138 -16.11 16.58 -20.96
N THR A 139 -16.32 16.75 -19.65
CA THR A 139 -16.78 15.69 -18.77
C THR A 139 -18.31 15.55 -18.80
N LYS A 140 -18.80 14.31 -18.67
CA LYS A 140 -20.23 13.99 -18.54
C LYS A 140 -20.77 14.20 -17.11
N ILE A 141 -19.96 14.74 -16.23
CA ILE A 141 -20.31 14.95 -14.82
C ILE A 141 -21.16 16.22 -14.68
N ASN A 142 -22.33 16.09 -14.04
CA ASN A 142 -23.25 17.18 -13.78
C ASN A 142 -22.99 17.81 -12.40
N PHE A 143 -22.08 18.79 -12.37
CA PHE A 143 -21.69 19.50 -11.15
C PHE A 143 -22.81 20.33 -10.50
N ALA A 144 -23.96 20.54 -11.16
CA ALA A 144 -25.09 21.24 -10.57
C ALA A 144 -25.76 20.42 -9.45
N ARG A 145 -25.69 19.08 -9.53
CA ARG A 145 -26.28 18.16 -8.56
C ARG A 145 -25.44 18.08 -7.27
N PRO A 146 -26.02 18.33 -6.09
CA PRO A 146 -25.31 18.19 -4.82
C PRO A 146 -24.79 16.76 -4.58
N ALA A 147 -25.56 15.74 -4.95
CA ALA A 147 -25.16 14.34 -4.81
C ALA A 147 -23.89 14.01 -5.59
N VAL A 148 -23.78 14.50 -6.84
CA VAL A 148 -22.58 14.40 -7.66
C VAL A 148 -21.38 15.06 -6.99
N ARG A 149 -21.55 16.29 -6.46
CA ARG A 149 -20.44 17.00 -5.79
C ARG A 149 -19.96 16.26 -4.54
N ASN A 150 -20.88 15.73 -3.71
CA ASN A 150 -20.51 14.95 -2.54
C ASN A 150 -19.71 13.69 -2.90
N LEU A 151 -20.09 12.98 -3.97
CA LEU A 151 -19.34 11.82 -4.46
C LEU A 151 -17.94 12.19 -4.94
N LEU A 152 -17.76 13.38 -5.53
CA LEU A 152 -16.44 13.87 -5.92
C LEU A 152 -15.60 14.29 -4.70
N ASP A 153 -16.20 14.91 -3.69
CA ASP A 153 -15.51 15.24 -2.44
C ASP A 153 -15.04 13.95 -1.73
N ASP A 154 -15.88 12.92 -1.69
CA ASP A 154 -15.51 11.57 -1.21
C ASP A 154 -14.35 11.00 -2.04
N ALA A 155 -14.41 11.09 -3.38
CA ALA A 155 -13.34 10.60 -4.25
C ALA A 155 -12.00 11.33 -4.02
N ILE A 156 -12.05 12.64 -3.78
CA ILE A 156 -10.87 13.44 -3.43
C ILE A 156 -10.30 12.99 -2.08
N ALA A 157 -11.16 12.77 -1.08
CA ALA A 157 -10.72 12.27 0.22
C ALA A 157 -10.01 10.92 0.11
N GLU A 158 -10.56 9.97 -0.65
CA GLU A 158 -9.93 8.67 -0.92
C GLU A 158 -8.57 8.82 -1.62
N MET A 159 -8.45 9.72 -2.60
CA MET A 159 -7.18 9.99 -3.29
C MET A 159 -6.12 10.60 -2.36
N ILE A 160 -6.53 11.49 -1.44
CA ILE A 160 -5.62 12.07 -0.43
C ILE A 160 -5.17 11.00 0.57
N ASP A 161 -6.07 10.10 0.97
CA ASP A 161 -5.80 9.09 1.98
C ASP A 161 -4.77 8.04 1.54
N ILE A 162 -4.50 7.88 0.22
CA ILE A 162 -3.42 7.02 -0.30
C ILE A 162 -2.09 7.27 0.43
N ASN A 163 -1.78 8.53 0.77
CA ASN A 163 -0.52 8.88 1.42
C ASN A 163 -0.49 8.59 2.93
N SER A 164 -1.61 8.28 3.56
CA SER A 164 -1.67 7.90 4.98
C SER A 164 -1.28 6.43 5.21
N HIS A 165 -1.43 5.59 4.19
CA HIS A 165 -1.17 4.16 4.25
C HIS A 165 0.29 3.82 3.97
N ARG A 166 0.80 2.79 4.64
CA ARG A 166 2.18 2.30 4.43
C ARG A 166 2.25 1.11 3.47
N ARG A 167 1.17 0.35 3.34
CA ARG A 167 1.12 -0.85 2.49
C ARG A 167 0.58 -0.53 1.10
N ASN A 168 1.05 -1.27 0.11
CA ASN A 168 0.66 -1.06 -1.28
C ASN A 168 -0.79 -1.49 -1.55
N ASP A 169 -1.28 -2.52 -0.87
CA ASP A 169 -2.66 -2.97 -1.02
C ASP A 169 -3.67 -1.97 -0.45
N GLU A 170 -3.39 -1.38 0.71
CA GLU A 170 -4.20 -0.30 1.29
C GLU A 170 -4.23 0.94 0.37
N LYS A 171 -3.08 1.31 -0.21
CA LYS A 171 -2.97 2.38 -1.22
C LYS A 171 -3.83 2.08 -2.45
N LEU A 172 -3.78 0.84 -2.94
CA LEU A 172 -4.57 0.41 -4.10
C LEU A 172 -6.07 0.40 -3.78
N GLU A 173 -6.45 0.01 -2.57
CA GLU A 173 -7.84 0.01 -2.13
C GLU A 173 -8.43 1.43 -2.12
N CYS A 174 -7.67 2.43 -1.65
CA CYS A 174 -8.06 3.83 -1.74
C CYS A 174 -8.31 4.27 -3.19
N LEU A 175 -7.45 3.87 -4.13
CA LEU A 175 -7.62 4.17 -5.55
C LEU A 175 -8.87 3.50 -6.15
N VAL A 176 -9.17 2.26 -5.74
CA VAL A 176 -10.39 1.54 -6.15
C VAL A 176 -11.63 2.24 -5.61
N ARG A 177 -11.65 2.61 -4.32
CA ARG A 177 -12.77 3.36 -3.71
C ARG A 177 -12.96 4.72 -4.37
N CYS A 178 -11.89 5.47 -4.61
CA CYS A 178 -11.91 6.72 -5.37
C CYS A 178 -12.57 6.52 -6.76
N SER A 179 -12.14 5.48 -7.49
CA SER A 179 -12.67 5.16 -8.80
C SER A 179 -14.17 4.82 -8.77
N HIS A 180 -14.61 4.03 -7.78
CA HIS A 180 -16.03 3.73 -7.58
C HIS A 180 -16.86 4.99 -7.35
N LYS A 181 -16.39 5.92 -6.52
CA LYS A 181 -17.05 7.21 -6.28
C LYS A 181 -17.18 8.04 -7.55
N ILE A 182 -16.16 8.05 -8.40
CA ILE A 182 -16.21 8.71 -9.71
C ILE A 182 -17.25 8.04 -10.63
N PHE A 183 -17.32 6.70 -10.66
CA PHE A 183 -18.32 5.99 -11.45
C PHE A 183 -19.75 6.22 -10.95
N GLU A 184 -19.95 6.27 -9.64
CA GLU A 184 -21.23 6.64 -9.02
C GLU A 184 -21.62 8.07 -9.41
N ALA A 185 -20.68 9.02 -9.37
CA ALA A 185 -20.91 10.40 -9.77
C ALA A 185 -21.30 10.52 -11.26
N LEU A 186 -20.67 9.72 -12.13
CA LEU A 186 -21.02 9.63 -13.55
C LEU A 186 -22.42 9.05 -13.76
N LYS A 187 -22.77 7.99 -13.03
CA LYS A 187 -24.11 7.38 -13.10
C LYS A 187 -25.17 8.39 -12.66
N GLU A 188 -25.00 8.99 -11.49
CA GLU A 188 -25.88 10.02 -10.94
C GLU A 188 -26.02 11.21 -11.92
N SER A 189 -24.95 11.60 -12.61
CA SER A 189 -25.03 12.68 -13.61
C SER A 189 -25.90 12.35 -14.83
N GLY A 190 -26.08 11.06 -15.15
CA GLY A 190 -26.84 10.58 -16.29
C GLY A 190 -28.32 10.26 -16.02
N GLU A 191 -28.77 10.19 -14.77
CA GLU A 191 -30.13 9.72 -14.44
C GLU A 191 -31.26 10.66 -14.92
N GLU A 192 -30.96 11.90 -15.29
CA GLU A 192 -31.94 12.83 -15.92
C GLU A 192 -32.39 12.42 -17.34
N MET A 193 -31.59 11.62 -18.05
CA MET A 193 -31.89 11.17 -19.42
C MET A 193 -32.96 10.07 -19.49
N ILE A 194 -33.43 9.52 -18.37
CA ILE A 194 -34.44 8.44 -18.38
C ILE A 194 -35.83 8.97 -17.97
N ASP A 195 -35.90 9.88 -17.01
CA ASP A 195 -37.19 10.43 -16.54
C ASP A 195 -37.88 11.35 -17.55
N SER A 196 -37.10 11.98 -18.43
CA SER A 196 -37.62 12.87 -19.47
C SER A 196 -38.20 12.14 -20.69
N TYR A 197 -37.86 10.86 -20.90
CA TYR A 197 -38.45 10.01 -21.96
C TYR A 197 -39.72 9.28 -21.53
N PHE A 198 -40.05 9.24 -20.22
CA PHE A 198 -41.29 8.66 -19.70
C PHE A 198 -42.44 9.68 -19.58
N LEU A 199 -42.18 10.96 -19.86
CA LEU A 199 -43.16 12.05 -19.83
C LEU A 199 -43.57 12.58 -21.22
N LEU A 200 -43.22 11.87 -22.30
CA LEU A 200 -43.72 12.05 -23.67
C LEU A 200 -44.49 10.81 -24.13
#